data_AF-A0A9E0LSI2-F1
#
_entry.id   AF-A0A9E0LSI2-F1
#
_cell.length_a   1.000
_cell.length_b   1.000
_cell.length_c   1.000
_cell.angle_alpha   90.00
_cell.angle_beta   90.00
_cell.angle_gamma   90.00
#
_symmetry.space_group_name_H-M   'P 1'
#
loop_
_entity.id
_entity.type
_entity.pdbx_description
1 polymer ?
#
loop_
_entity_poly.entity_id
_entity_poly.type
_entity_poly.pdbx_seq_one_letter_code
_entity_poly.pdbx_strand_id
1 'polypeptide(L)'
;MTRSSPKKRSKAPGDTTVAPEAISATARLLELSDNGKWKELYPPLADESRSLSALRADLADVPVLCADGKVTNVYHKIESEALLKRPDKDIIWRCLTLVREAYLKLETAETDGAHRGYQWNMNWKHTRAELDQVYEASKILKLSSDEMRDAIIASIFSDAVKTRGNFIIHNIHGSQAAAQALSYLWDDSQECMQSVERIVLAIKQHQIAPPGFMANTVAIMLSKKLNLDPFDRYKFSPGNPDPLRNRNQHLVCAIHNKIKNPFDKKHLTKDLGLIKFTPDEHEILKLIAIDEWYVPHPDVEGSKIAHALIAGDHSINYNNPDGFAKIALIRGPATESMFEDATIYDSLESAMASFADSFNILLPEVKNLALVGIRRTQMAVIRVLRIMTELLSGVTVGPRDSLHLITGSERVELAMQRARQKQPDVFHSDAAFSSETGHKYRNRSMERVGSILQEWQNEYGDIPFSPRPTGLVEPGPGRLPFWNVPLKYPKRGANGEQLIDTLTHHEQTQFAFAMRIREIAVELLRAEQWFYS
;
A
#
# COMPACT_ATOMS: atom_id res chain seq x y z
N MET A 1 1.84 90.88 -8.30
CA MET A 1 2.71 89.94 -9.03
C MET A 1 3.42 89.06 -8.03
N THR A 2 3.07 87.78 -8.05
CA THR A 2 3.50 86.67 -7.20
C THR A 2 4.92 86.22 -7.52
N ARG A 3 5.76 86.02 -6.51
CA ARG A 3 6.97 85.18 -6.59
C ARG A 3 6.89 84.08 -5.54
N SER A 4 6.67 82.86 -6.00
CA SER A 4 6.69 81.64 -5.18
C SER A 4 8.13 81.21 -4.91
N SER A 5 8.46 80.93 -3.65
CA SER A 5 9.62 80.11 -3.27
C SER A 5 9.12 78.69 -2.92
N PRO A 6 9.81 77.61 -3.33
CA PRO A 6 9.33 76.26 -3.11
C PRO A 6 9.59 75.79 -1.66
N LYS A 7 8.53 75.29 -1.02
CA LYS A 7 8.59 74.61 0.29
C LYS A 7 9.35 73.29 0.18
N LYS A 8 10.34 73.09 1.06
CA LYS A 8 10.98 71.80 1.34
C LYS A 8 9.92 70.75 1.75
N ARG A 9 9.79 69.66 0.99
CA ARG A 9 9.12 68.44 1.43
C ARG A 9 10.10 67.62 2.28
N SER A 10 9.75 67.40 3.54
CA SER A 10 10.38 66.40 4.40
C SER A 10 10.13 65.00 3.83
N LYS A 11 11.19 64.25 3.57
CA LYS A 11 11.11 62.80 3.33
C LYS A 11 10.65 62.14 4.64
N ALA A 12 9.56 61.40 4.58
CA ALA A 12 9.16 60.46 5.63
C ALA A 12 10.26 59.38 5.79
N PRO A 13 10.47 58.82 6.99
CA PRO A 13 11.42 57.73 7.19
C PRO A 13 10.96 56.54 6.36
N GLY A 14 11.90 55.97 5.61
CA GLY A 14 11.67 54.81 4.78
C GLY A 14 11.18 53.64 5.61
N ASP A 15 10.03 53.11 5.20
CA ASP A 15 9.53 51.79 5.54
C ASP A 15 10.58 50.78 5.05
N THR A 16 11.50 50.43 5.96
CA THR A 16 12.47 49.37 5.74
C THR A 16 11.74 48.09 6.12
N THR A 17 11.10 47.48 5.13
CA THR A 17 10.68 46.08 5.19
C THR A 17 11.94 45.25 5.43
N VAL A 18 12.22 45.01 6.71
CA VAL A 18 13.24 44.05 7.15
C VAL A 18 12.83 42.72 6.55
N ALA A 19 13.64 42.21 5.62
CA ALA A 19 13.48 40.86 5.09
C ALA A 19 13.47 39.89 6.29
N PRO A 20 12.53 38.95 6.38
CA PRO A 20 12.50 38.00 7.48
C PRO A 20 13.85 37.29 7.58
N GLU A 21 14.43 37.25 8.78
CA GLU A 21 15.70 36.58 9.05
C GLU A 21 15.63 35.14 8.54
N ALA A 22 16.63 34.72 7.77
CA ALA A 22 16.71 33.36 7.24
C ALA A 22 16.77 32.38 8.40
N ILE A 23 15.80 31.46 8.48
CA ILE A 23 15.76 30.38 9.47
C ILE A 23 17.01 29.52 9.29
N SER A 24 17.76 29.26 10.37
CA SER A 24 18.93 28.37 10.31
C SER A 24 18.54 26.95 9.90
N ALA A 25 19.44 26.21 9.22
CA ALA A 25 19.23 24.82 8.81
C ALA A 25 18.76 23.93 9.98
N THR A 26 19.41 24.06 11.14
CA THR A 26 19.06 23.33 12.36
C THR A 26 17.64 23.64 12.85
N ALA A 27 17.25 24.93 12.87
CA ALA A 27 15.90 25.32 13.26
C ALA A 27 14.85 24.80 12.27
N ARG A 28 15.18 24.79 10.97
CA ARG A 28 14.32 24.25 9.93
C ARG A 28 14.15 22.73 10.05
N LEU A 29 15.22 21.98 10.31
CA LEU A 29 15.14 20.53 10.57
C LEU A 29 14.28 20.22 11.79
N LEU A 30 14.39 21.03 12.85
CA LEU A 30 13.58 20.87 14.04
C LEU A 30 12.09 21.10 13.77
N GLU A 31 11.75 22.10 12.95
CA GLU A 31 10.39 22.33 12.49
C GLU A 31 9.86 21.15 11.64
N LEU A 32 10.63 20.70 10.65
CA LEU A 32 10.22 19.62 9.74
C LEU A 32 10.07 18.27 10.46
N SER A 33 10.83 18.04 11.54
CA SER A 33 10.79 16.82 12.36
C SER A 33 9.78 16.88 13.52
N ASP A 34 8.96 17.94 13.60
CA ASP A 34 8.02 18.16 14.71
C ASP A 34 8.73 18.14 16.06
N ASN A 35 9.77 18.96 16.20
CA ASN A 35 10.64 19.06 17.37
C ASN A 35 11.32 17.74 17.75
N GLY A 36 11.71 16.94 16.75
CA GLY A 36 12.36 15.66 16.95
C GLY A 36 11.47 14.58 17.57
N LYS A 37 10.16 14.64 17.30
CA LYS A 37 9.14 13.70 17.81
C LYS A 37 9.51 12.23 17.65
N TRP A 38 10.25 11.88 16.60
CA TRP A 38 10.58 10.50 16.25
C TRP A 38 12.00 10.06 16.64
N LYS A 39 12.73 10.87 17.41
CA LYS A 39 14.12 10.60 17.83
C LYS A 39 14.31 9.25 18.53
N GLU A 40 13.34 8.83 19.34
CA GLU A 40 13.42 7.54 20.03
C GLU A 40 13.22 6.35 19.09
N LEU A 41 12.38 6.50 18.06
CA LEU A 41 12.12 5.45 17.09
C LEU A 41 13.23 5.36 16.05
N TYR A 42 13.81 6.51 15.65
CA TYR A 42 14.91 6.62 14.71
C TYR A 42 16.16 7.23 15.35
N PRO A 43 16.81 6.52 16.31
CA PRO A 43 18.10 6.95 16.82
C PRO A 43 19.20 6.72 15.76
N PRO A 44 20.37 7.38 15.87
CA PRO A 44 21.54 7.01 15.09
C PRO A 44 21.88 5.52 15.21
N LEU A 45 22.39 4.92 14.13
CA LEU A 45 22.76 3.51 14.12
C LEU A 45 23.89 3.24 15.11
N ALA A 46 23.64 2.34 16.07
CA ALA A 46 24.65 1.97 17.08
C ALA A 46 25.82 1.17 16.49
N ASP A 47 25.53 0.29 15.51
CA ASP A 47 26.51 -0.49 14.76
C ASP A 47 26.12 -0.52 13.28
N GLU A 48 26.58 0.50 12.55
CA GLU A 48 26.23 0.70 11.14
C GLU A 48 26.65 -0.48 10.26
N SER A 49 27.84 -1.06 10.49
CA SER A 49 28.37 -2.15 9.67
C SER A 49 27.51 -3.41 9.79
N ARG A 50 27.16 -3.80 11.02
CA ARG A 50 26.30 -4.96 11.27
C ARG A 50 24.90 -4.74 10.69
N SER A 51 24.29 -3.58 10.91
CA SER A 51 22.94 -3.30 10.44
C SER A 51 22.86 -3.21 8.91
N LEU A 52 23.88 -2.65 8.24
CA LEU A 52 23.97 -2.68 6.77
C LEU A 52 24.13 -4.11 6.23
N SER A 53 24.92 -4.95 6.90
CA SER A 53 25.05 -6.36 6.51
C SER A 53 23.74 -7.12 6.64
N ALA A 54 22.97 -6.86 7.70
CA ALA A 54 21.66 -7.45 7.90
C ALA A 54 20.64 -6.95 6.86
N LEU A 55 20.67 -5.65 6.53
CA LEU A 55 19.87 -5.09 5.45
C LEU A 55 20.14 -5.81 4.11
N ARG A 56 21.41 -6.01 3.74
CA ARG A 56 21.76 -6.70 2.48
C ARG A 56 21.18 -8.11 2.41
N ALA A 57 21.16 -8.84 3.53
CA ALA A 57 20.55 -10.15 3.59
C ALA A 57 19.03 -10.07 3.34
N ASP A 58 18.33 -9.11 3.95
CA ASP A 58 16.90 -8.90 3.73
C ASP A 58 16.57 -8.53 2.27
N LEU A 59 17.43 -7.74 1.62
CA LEU A 59 17.21 -7.31 0.23
C LEU A 59 17.45 -8.43 -0.79
N ALA A 60 18.18 -9.49 -0.44
CA ALA A 60 18.41 -10.64 -1.31
C ALA A 60 17.10 -11.39 -1.67
N ASP A 61 16.07 -11.24 -0.84
CA ASP A 61 14.74 -11.84 -1.03
C ASP A 61 13.78 -10.99 -1.86
N VAL A 62 14.21 -9.85 -2.40
CA VAL A 62 13.36 -8.91 -3.15
C VAL A 62 13.68 -9.02 -4.65
N PRO A 63 12.89 -9.79 -5.44
CA PRO A 63 13.17 -9.99 -6.85
C PRO A 63 12.90 -8.75 -7.68
N VAL A 64 13.78 -8.48 -8.62
CA VAL A 64 13.63 -7.39 -9.60
C VAL A 64 14.11 -7.86 -10.96
N LEU A 65 13.56 -7.27 -12.02
CA LEU A 65 13.97 -7.54 -13.40
C LEU A 65 15.01 -6.50 -13.84
N CYS A 66 16.14 -6.97 -14.36
CA CYS A 66 17.15 -6.13 -15.00
C CYS A 66 16.75 -5.79 -16.44
N ALA A 67 17.38 -4.76 -17.00
CA ALA A 67 17.18 -4.37 -18.40
C ALA A 67 17.57 -5.47 -19.41
N ASP A 68 18.43 -6.42 -19.02
CA ASP A 68 18.82 -7.58 -19.84
C ASP A 68 17.85 -8.77 -19.74
N GLY A 69 16.73 -8.60 -19.03
CA GLY A 69 15.71 -9.64 -18.83
C GLY A 69 16.05 -10.65 -17.74
N LYS A 70 17.17 -10.53 -17.03
CA LYS A 70 17.51 -11.43 -15.93
C LYS A 70 16.87 -10.98 -14.62
N VAL A 71 16.41 -11.94 -13.83
CA VAL A 71 15.94 -11.70 -12.46
C VAL A 71 17.13 -11.67 -11.50
N THR A 72 17.24 -10.59 -10.73
CA THR A 72 18.20 -10.42 -9.63
C THR A 72 17.48 -9.94 -8.37
N ASN A 73 18.22 -9.41 -7.39
CA ASN A 73 17.66 -8.74 -6.22
C ASN A 73 17.84 -7.21 -6.27
N VAL A 74 16.99 -6.49 -5.54
CA VAL A 74 16.97 -5.02 -5.52
C VAL A 74 18.31 -4.38 -5.16
N TYR A 75 19.06 -4.97 -4.21
CA TYR A 75 20.37 -4.45 -3.82
C TYR A 75 21.35 -4.52 -4.98
N HIS A 76 21.51 -5.69 -5.61
CA HIS A 76 22.40 -5.85 -6.76
C HIS A 76 22.01 -4.96 -7.94
N LYS A 77 20.71 -4.81 -8.21
CA LYS A 77 20.25 -3.93 -9.29
C LYS A 77 20.68 -2.50 -9.02
N ILE A 78 20.28 -1.89 -7.90
CA ILE A 78 20.61 -0.49 -7.59
C ILE A 78 22.13 -0.28 -7.50
N GLU A 79 22.89 -1.22 -6.96
CA GLU A 79 24.36 -1.13 -6.92
C GLU A 79 25.00 -1.09 -8.31
N SER A 80 24.44 -1.82 -9.29
CA SER A 80 24.94 -1.86 -10.67
C SER A 80 24.58 -0.63 -11.52
N GLU A 81 23.61 0.17 -11.08
CA GLU A 81 23.06 1.27 -11.85
C GLU A 81 23.97 2.51 -11.87
N ALA A 82 24.25 3.05 -13.05
CA ALA A 82 25.21 4.16 -13.21
C ALA A 82 24.61 5.56 -12.93
N LEU A 83 23.28 5.68 -12.90
CA LEU A 83 22.59 6.97 -12.72
C LEU A 83 22.64 7.50 -11.28
N LEU A 84 22.87 6.62 -10.31
CA LEU A 84 23.08 6.97 -8.90
C LEU A 84 24.57 6.97 -8.58
N LYS A 85 25.08 8.06 -7.99
CA LYS A 85 26.48 8.13 -7.54
C LYS A 85 26.67 7.28 -6.29
N ARG A 86 27.92 6.89 -5.98
CA ARG A 86 28.24 6.12 -4.77
C ARG A 86 27.74 6.80 -3.48
N PRO A 87 27.97 8.10 -3.25
CA PRO A 87 27.49 8.77 -2.04
C PRO A 87 25.96 8.73 -1.91
N ASP A 88 25.23 8.83 -3.03
CA ASP A 88 23.77 8.74 -3.06
C ASP A 88 23.28 7.34 -2.69
N LYS A 89 23.95 6.28 -3.18
CA LYS A 89 23.67 4.90 -2.78
C LYS A 89 23.92 4.68 -1.29
N ASP A 90 25.03 5.20 -0.77
CA ASP A 90 25.40 5.04 0.64
C ASP A 90 24.35 5.67 1.57
N ILE A 91 23.86 6.87 1.26
CA ILE A 91 22.82 7.52 2.06
C ILE A 91 21.47 6.77 1.94
N ILE A 92 21.09 6.30 0.74
CA ILE A 92 19.88 5.47 0.56
C ILE A 92 19.93 4.24 1.47
N TRP A 93 21.07 3.53 1.49
CA TRP A 93 21.23 2.34 2.34
C TRP A 93 21.22 2.65 3.83
N ARG A 94 21.79 3.78 4.25
CA ARG A 94 21.71 4.24 5.65
C ARG A 94 20.28 4.56 6.07
N CYS A 95 19.53 5.29 5.25
CA CYS A 95 18.12 5.59 5.48
C CYS A 95 17.28 4.31 5.59
N LEU A 96 17.45 3.38 4.65
CA LEU A 96 16.72 2.11 4.66
C LEU A 96 17.07 1.24 5.87
N THR A 97 18.34 1.28 6.31
CA THR A 97 18.79 0.58 7.52
C THR A 97 18.11 1.16 8.77
N LEU A 98 17.99 2.48 8.88
CA LEU A 98 17.26 3.10 10.00
C LEU A 98 15.80 2.65 10.07
N VAL A 99 15.11 2.62 8.93
CA VAL A 99 13.71 2.14 8.86
C VAL A 99 13.60 0.66 9.22
N ARG A 100 14.54 -0.18 8.75
CA ARG A 100 14.60 -1.59 9.12
C ARG A 100 14.70 -1.78 10.64
N GLU A 101 15.65 -1.11 11.29
CA GLU A 101 15.85 -1.21 12.74
C GLU A 101 14.64 -0.67 13.52
N ALA A 102 13.98 0.39 13.00
CA ALA A 102 12.75 0.91 13.59
C ALA A 102 11.61 -0.14 13.56
N TYR A 103 11.41 -0.85 12.44
CA TYR A 103 10.41 -1.91 12.36
C TYR A 103 10.72 -3.09 13.31
N LEU A 104 11.99 -3.50 13.42
CA LEU A 104 12.38 -4.55 14.38
C LEU A 104 12.13 -4.12 15.83
N LYS A 105 12.40 -2.86 16.16
CA LYS A 105 12.09 -2.30 17.48
C LYS A 105 10.59 -2.33 17.77
N LEU A 106 9.77 -1.95 16.80
CA LEU A 106 8.30 -1.95 16.94
C LEU A 106 7.74 -3.37 17.07
N GLU A 107 8.25 -4.32 16.28
CA GLU A 107 7.90 -5.75 16.38
C GLU A 107 8.25 -6.33 17.75
N THR A 108 9.41 -5.95 18.30
CA THR A 108 9.84 -6.41 19.63
C THR A 108 8.97 -5.81 20.74
N ALA A 109 8.60 -4.53 20.62
CA ALA A 109 7.79 -3.80 21.61
C ALA A 109 6.31 -4.23 21.64
N GLU A 110 5.79 -4.78 20.54
CA GLU A 110 4.43 -5.32 20.49
C GLU A 110 4.34 -6.56 21.39
N THR A 111 3.56 -6.48 22.48
CA THR A 111 3.56 -7.47 23.56
C THR A 111 2.39 -8.46 23.50
N ASP A 112 1.32 -8.18 22.74
CA ASP A 112 0.08 -8.97 22.74
C ASP A 112 -0.45 -9.28 21.33
N GLY A 113 -0.95 -10.51 21.14
CA GLY A 113 -1.81 -10.91 20.01
C GLY A 113 -1.26 -12.02 19.10
N ALA A 114 -2.18 -12.82 18.51
CA ALA A 114 -1.87 -13.87 17.53
C ALA A 114 -1.24 -13.37 16.21
N HIS A 115 -1.14 -12.05 16.03
CA HIS A 115 -0.60 -11.37 14.86
C HIS A 115 0.60 -10.45 15.19
N ARG A 116 1.31 -10.70 16.30
CA ARG A 116 2.50 -9.94 16.69
C ARG A 116 3.48 -9.78 15.53
N GLY A 117 3.96 -8.56 15.29
CA GLY A 117 4.95 -8.26 14.25
C GLY A 117 4.39 -8.24 12.83
N TYR A 118 3.17 -8.73 12.60
CA TYR A 118 2.61 -8.92 11.26
C TYR A 118 2.52 -7.60 10.47
N GLN A 119 2.02 -6.54 11.11
CA GLN A 119 1.91 -5.22 10.48
C GLN A 119 3.29 -4.69 10.07
N TRP A 120 4.29 -4.81 10.94
CA TRP A 120 5.64 -4.30 10.71
C TRP A 120 6.38 -5.12 9.66
N ASN A 121 6.21 -6.45 9.65
CA ASN A 121 6.73 -7.31 8.60
C ASN A 121 6.13 -6.97 7.23
N MET A 122 4.83 -6.68 7.17
CA MET A 122 4.15 -6.26 5.95
C MET A 122 4.67 -4.90 5.46
N ASN A 123 4.77 -3.92 6.36
CA ASN A 123 5.32 -2.60 6.03
C ASN A 123 6.78 -2.71 5.56
N TRP A 124 7.61 -3.53 6.22
CA TRP A 124 9.00 -3.77 5.80
C TRP A 124 9.08 -4.37 4.40
N LYS A 125 8.28 -5.40 4.10
CA LYS A 125 8.20 -6.02 2.77
C LYS A 125 7.82 -5.01 1.69
N HIS A 126 6.87 -4.13 2.00
CA HIS A 126 6.44 -3.07 1.11
C HIS A 126 7.57 -2.06 0.85
N THR A 127 8.13 -1.44 1.90
CA THR A 127 9.21 -0.43 1.79
C THR A 127 10.39 -0.91 0.95
N ARG A 128 10.85 -2.15 1.16
CA ARG A 128 12.01 -2.68 0.41
C ARG A 128 11.70 -3.03 -1.05
N ALA A 129 10.45 -3.33 -1.38
CA ALA A 129 10.03 -3.66 -2.74
C ALA A 129 9.87 -2.41 -3.61
N GLU A 130 9.53 -1.25 -3.03
CA GLU A 130 9.30 -0.01 -3.76
C GLU A 130 10.54 0.59 -4.41
N LEU A 131 11.72 0.37 -3.83
CA LEU A 131 12.97 1.03 -4.23
C LEU A 131 13.25 0.90 -5.73
N ASP A 132 13.06 -0.30 -6.27
CA ASP A 132 13.24 -0.59 -7.70
C ASP A 132 12.24 0.18 -8.57
N GLN A 133 10.98 0.20 -8.15
CA GLN A 133 9.90 0.80 -8.94
C GLN A 133 9.98 2.33 -8.92
N VAL A 134 10.40 2.91 -7.80
CA VAL A 134 10.71 4.35 -7.72
C VAL A 134 11.94 4.69 -8.55
N TYR A 135 12.96 3.84 -8.57
CA TYR A 135 14.13 4.01 -9.43
C TYR A 135 13.75 3.99 -10.93
N GLU A 136 12.96 3.01 -11.37
CA GLU A 136 12.48 2.94 -12.77
C GLU A 136 11.57 4.11 -13.13
N ALA A 137 10.65 4.51 -12.25
CA ALA A 137 9.83 5.69 -12.46
C ALA A 137 10.67 6.97 -12.56
N SER A 138 11.70 7.11 -11.73
CA SER A 138 12.64 8.24 -11.75
C SER A 138 13.39 8.34 -13.07
N LYS A 139 13.81 7.20 -13.64
CA LYS A 139 14.43 7.13 -14.98
C LYS A 139 13.50 7.60 -16.07
N ILE A 140 12.26 7.12 -16.05
CA ILE A 140 11.23 7.49 -17.05
C ILE A 140 10.91 8.98 -16.97
N LEU A 141 10.81 9.52 -15.75
CA LEU A 141 10.57 10.94 -15.49
C LEU A 141 11.82 11.82 -15.68
N LYS A 142 12.96 11.21 -16.02
CA LYS A 142 14.24 11.87 -16.27
C LYS A 142 14.71 12.74 -15.10
N LEU A 143 14.50 12.25 -13.87
CA LEU A 143 15.04 12.89 -12.68
C LEU A 143 16.56 12.92 -12.74
N SER A 144 17.15 14.01 -12.25
CA SER A 144 18.59 14.09 -12.01
C SER A 144 19.02 13.08 -10.94
N SER A 145 20.34 12.86 -10.83
CA SER A 145 20.89 11.92 -9.83
C SER A 145 20.45 12.28 -8.40
N ASP A 146 20.44 13.57 -8.07
CA ASP A 146 20.04 14.08 -6.75
C ASP A 146 18.52 13.94 -6.52
N GLU A 147 17.69 14.25 -7.52
CA GLU A 147 16.24 14.07 -7.42
C GLU A 147 15.83 12.59 -7.34
N MET A 148 16.56 11.70 -8.04
CA MET A 148 16.36 10.26 -7.97
C MET A 148 16.71 9.71 -6.59
N ARG A 149 17.84 10.17 -6.00
CA ARG A 149 18.16 9.87 -4.60
C ARG A 149 17.04 10.32 -3.68
N ASP A 150 16.59 11.56 -3.82
CA ASP A 150 15.54 12.14 -2.98
C ASP A 150 14.22 11.36 -3.12
N ALA A 151 13.84 10.93 -4.32
CA ALA A 151 12.65 10.10 -4.55
C ALA A 151 12.73 8.74 -3.84
N ILE A 152 13.89 8.08 -3.90
CA ILE A 152 14.11 6.79 -3.22
C ILE A 152 14.11 6.97 -1.70
N ILE A 153 14.73 8.04 -1.17
CA ILE A 153 14.66 8.33 0.27
C ILE A 153 13.23 8.65 0.69
N ALA A 154 12.47 9.38 -0.11
CA ALA A 154 11.06 9.65 0.14
C ALA A 154 10.25 8.35 0.23
N SER A 155 10.50 7.36 -0.63
CA SER A 155 9.83 6.05 -0.57
C SER A 155 10.22 5.23 0.65
N ILE A 156 11.45 5.36 1.13
CA ILE A 156 11.89 4.69 2.35
C ILE A 156 11.04 5.13 3.55
N PHE A 157 10.69 6.42 3.62
CA PHE A 157 10.01 7.00 4.79
C PHE A 157 8.50 7.23 4.62
N SER A 158 7.94 7.10 3.41
CA SER A 158 6.53 7.38 3.11
C SER A 158 5.56 6.64 4.03
N ASP A 159 5.82 5.34 4.22
CA ASP A 159 5.03 4.40 5.01
C ASP A 159 5.70 4.00 6.34
N ALA A 160 6.87 4.57 6.66
CA ALA A 160 7.73 4.12 7.76
C ALA A 160 7.12 4.30 9.16
N VAL A 161 6.13 5.19 9.30
CA VAL A 161 5.39 5.43 10.56
C VAL A 161 3.90 5.19 10.34
N LYS A 162 3.56 3.98 9.88
CA LYS A 162 2.18 3.57 9.58
C LYS A 162 1.64 2.55 10.58
N THR A 163 0.56 2.93 11.24
CA THR A 163 -0.22 2.12 12.18
C THR A 163 -1.69 2.14 11.80
N ARG A 164 -2.48 1.21 12.35
CA ARG A 164 -3.95 1.28 12.25
C ARG A 164 -4.51 2.61 12.77
N GLY A 165 -3.90 3.20 13.80
CA GLY A 165 -4.39 4.42 14.45
C GLY A 165 -4.11 5.71 13.67
N ASN A 166 -3.14 5.72 12.75
CA ASN A 166 -2.72 6.91 12.02
C ASN A 166 -2.82 6.75 10.50
N PHE A 167 -3.61 5.78 10.00
CA PHE A 167 -3.71 5.43 8.59
C PHE A 167 -3.95 6.63 7.66
N ILE A 168 -4.68 7.68 8.07
CA ILE A 168 -4.97 8.82 7.20
C ILE A 168 -3.88 9.92 7.21
N ILE A 169 -2.93 9.86 8.15
CA ILE A 169 -1.87 10.87 8.35
C ILE A 169 -0.46 10.28 8.45
N HIS A 170 -0.28 8.99 8.13
CA HIS A 170 1.01 8.32 8.25
C HIS A 170 2.07 8.96 7.35
N ASN A 171 1.69 9.50 6.20
CA ASN A 171 2.55 10.33 5.33
C ASN A 171 3.14 11.53 6.09
N ILE A 172 2.36 12.21 6.94
CA ILE A 172 2.85 13.34 7.74
C ILE A 172 3.91 12.85 8.73
N HIS A 173 3.62 11.76 9.46
CA HIS A 173 4.56 11.17 10.41
C HIS A 173 5.82 10.61 9.74
N GLY A 174 5.69 9.98 8.57
CA GLY A 174 6.80 9.53 7.75
C GLY A 174 7.68 10.69 7.31
N SER A 175 7.09 11.82 6.92
CA SER A 175 7.84 13.02 6.55
C SER A 175 8.64 13.61 7.73
N GLN A 176 8.05 13.62 8.92
CA GLN A 176 8.73 14.05 10.15
C GLN A 176 9.87 13.09 10.52
N ALA A 177 9.66 11.79 10.37
CA ALA A 177 10.68 10.77 10.60
C ALA A 177 11.84 10.88 9.60
N ALA A 178 11.56 11.20 8.33
CA ALA A 178 12.59 11.45 7.32
C ALA A 178 13.47 12.64 7.72
N ALA A 179 12.86 13.77 8.08
CA ALA A 179 13.60 14.95 8.56
C ALA A 179 14.46 14.63 9.80
N GLN A 180 13.91 13.85 10.74
CA GLN A 180 14.65 13.39 11.91
C GLN A 180 15.85 12.51 11.54
N ALA A 181 15.68 11.53 10.66
CA ALA A 181 16.75 10.64 10.24
C ALA A 181 17.86 11.39 9.48
N LEU A 182 17.47 12.25 8.54
CA LEU A 182 18.41 13.02 7.71
C LEU A 182 19.21 14.04 8.51
N SER A 183 18.68 14.55 9.63
CA SER A 183 19.42 15.43 10.54
C SER A 183 20.69 14.81 11.14
N TYR A 184 20.82 13.47 11.11
CA TYR A 184 22.02 12.77 11.57
C TYR A 184 22.97 12.40 10.42
N LEU A 185 22.46 12.35 9.19
CA LEU A 185 23.16 11.77 8.06
C LEU A 185 23.69 12.82 7.08
N TRP A 186 23.15 14.04 7.13
CA TRP A 186 23.58 15.17 6.32
C TRP A 186 24.07 16.34 7.17
N ASP A 187 24.85 17.22 6.53
CA ASP A 187 25.31 18.46 7.14
C ASP A 187 24.28 19.59 6.97
N ASP A 188 24.55 20.72 7.63
CA ASP A 188 23.70 21.91 7.62
C ASP A 188 23.84 22.75 6.32
N SER A 189 24.40 22.19 5.24
CA SER A 189 24.54 22.91 3.98
C SER A 189 23.18 23.21 3.33
N GLN A 190 23.13 24.31 2.57
CA GLN A 190 21.91 24.73 1.87
C GLN A 190 21.42 23.66 0.87
N GLU A 191 22.34 22.94 0.22
CA GLU A 191 22.03 21.89 -0.75
C GLU A 191 21.39 20.67 -0.07
N CYS A 192 21.92 20.25 1.09
CA CYS A 192 21.32 19.20 1.90
C CYS A 192 19.92 19.61 2.38
N MET A 193 19.77 20.85 2.87
CA MET A 193 18.47 21.34 3.33
C MET A 193 17.41 21.40 2.23
N GLN A 194 17.76 21.84 1.02
CA GLN A 194 16.85 21.79 -0.13
C GLN A 194 16.43 20.35 -0.45
N SER A 195 17.34 19.38 -0.32
CA SER A 195 17.04 17.96 -0.53
C SER A 195 16.10 17.43 0.55
N VAL A 196 16.31 17.77 1.83
CA VAL A 196 15.39 17.42 2.92
C VAL A 196 13.99 17.98 2.66
N GLU A 197 13.87 19.25 2.26
CA GLU A 197 12.58 19.88 1.99
C GLU A 197 11.84 19.20 0.82
N ARG A 198 12.56 18.84 -0.25
CA ARG A 198 12.00 18.07 -1.38
C ARG A 198 11.51 16.70 -0.94
N ILE A 199 12.29 15.97 -0.14
CA ILE A 199 11.93 14.65 0.39
C ILE A 199 10.69 14.75 1.27
N VAL A 200 10.67 15.67 2.23
CA VAL A 200 9.54 15.88 3.15
C VAL A 200 8.27 16.23 2.37
N LEU A 201 8.37 17.13 1.39
CA LEU A 201 7.23 17.50 0.55
C LEU A 201 6.72 16.30 -0.27
N ALA A 202 7.61 15.56 -0.91
CA ALA A 202 7.24 14.38 -1.70
C ALA A 202 6.54 13.32 -0.85
N ILE A 203 7.03 13.06 0.36
CA ILE A 203 6.37 12.17 1.31
C ILE A 203 4.98 12.70 1.67
N LYS A 204 4.82 13.99 1.98
CA LYS A 204 3.50 14.55 2.31
C LYS A 204 2.51 14.40 1.15
N GLN A 205 2.98 14.55 -0.09
CA GLN A 205 2.18 14.49 -1.31
C GLN A 205 1.75 13.07 -1.74
N HIS A 206 2.46 12.01 -1.31
CA HIS A 206 2.21 10.66 -1.86
C HIS A 206 0.83 10.06 -1.51
N GLN A 207 0.21 10.52 -0.42
CA GLN A 207 -1.09 10.04 0.08
C GLN A 207 -2.30 10.36 -0.84
N ILE A 208 -2.07 11.08 -1.94
CA ILE A 208 -3.10 11.44 -2.92
C ILE A 208 -3.72 10.23 -3.65
N ALA A 209 -3.04 9.08 -3.68
CA ALA A 209 -3.49 7.89 -4.41
C ALA A 209 -3.77 6.70 -3.47
N PRO A 210 -4.81 5.89 -3.72
CA PRO A 210 -5.86 6.04 -4.73
C PRO A 210 -6.91 7.10 -4.30
N PRO A 211 -7.24 8.10 -5.13
CA PRO A 211 -7.99 9.28 -4.69
C PRO A 211 -9.44 8.97 -4.29
N GLY A 212 -10.12 8.08 -5.00
CA GLY A 212 -11.48 7.64 -4.65
C GLY A 212 -11.52 6.88 -3.32
N PHE A 213 -10.57 5.96 -3.13
CA PHE A 213 -10.41 5.23 -1.87
C PHE A 213 -10.12 6.17 -0.70
N MET A 214 -9.19 7.11 -0.88
CA MET A 214 -8.84 8.09 0.16
C MET A 214 -10.02 9.02 0.49
N ALA A 215 -10.74 9.50 -0.51
CA ALA A 215 -11.93 10.33 -0.31
C ALA A 215 -13.02 9.58 0.48
N ASN A 216 -13.29 8.31 0.14
CA ASN A 216 -14.26 7.48 0.85
C ASN A 216 -13.84 7.24 2.30
N THR A 217 -12.56 6.95 2.53
CA THR A 217 -12.01 6.73 3.88
C THR A 217 -12.20 7.97 4.76
N VAL A 218 -11.82 9.15 4.25
CA VAL A 218 -12.03 10.43 4.96
C VAL A 218 -13.51 10.66 5.25
N ALA A 219 -14.38 10.44 4.26
CA ALA A 219 -15.82 10.65 4.43
C ALA A 219 -16.44 9.71 5.48
N ILE A 220 -16.03 8.44 5.51
CA ILE A 220 -16.47 7.46 6.51
C ILE A 220 -15.98 7.85 7.91
N MET A 221 -14.70 8.23 8.05
CA MET A 221 -14.14 8.64 9.33
C MET A 221 -14.82 9.89 9.89
N LEU A 222 -15.04 10.91 9.06
CA LEU A 222 -15.76 12.12 9.45
C LEU A 222 -17.21 11.82 9.81
N SER A 223 -17.90 11.02 9.01
CA SER A 223 -19.28 10.62 9.28
C SER A 223 -19.41 9.92 10.63
N LYS A 224 -18.47 9.02 10.96
CA LYS A 224 -18.41 8.38 12.28
C LYS A 224 -18.14 9.38 13.41
N LYS A 225 -17.17 10.28 13.26
CA LYS A 225 -16.84 11.31 14.26
C LYS A 225 -17.98 12.28 14.53
N LEU A 226 -18.75 12.60 13.50
CA LEU A 226 -19.87 13.54 13.54
C LEU A 226 -21.23 12.83 13.78
N ASN A 227 -21.21 11.51 14.03
CA ASN A 227 -22.40 10.67 14.24
C ASN A 227 -23.46 10.81 13.12
N LEU A 228 -23.02 10.88 11.86
CA LEU A 228 -23.85 11.00 10.67
C LEU A 228 -24.31 9.63 10.15
N ASP A 229 -25.27 9.64 9.22
CA ASP A 229 -25.67 8.42 8.50
C ASP A 229 -24.53 7.88 7.63
N PRO A 230 -24.51 6.58 7.31
CA PRO A 230 -23.49 6.00 6.45
C PRO A 230 -23.40 6.76 5.12
N PHE A 231 -22.18 7.17 4.75
CA PHE A 231 -21.91 8.04 3.60
C PHE A 231 -22.54 7.52 2.30
N ASP A 232 -22.48 6.20 2.07
CA ASP A 232 -23.01 5.55 0.86
C ASP A 232 -24.53 5.64 0.72
N ARG A 233 -25.28 5.80 1.83
CA ARG A 233 -26.75 5.89 1.83
C ARG A 233 -27.24 7.30 1.50
N TYR A 234 -26.47 8.33 1.85
CA TYR A 234 -26.92 9.71 1.76
C TYR A 234 -26.79 10.33 0.36
N LYS A 235 -25.92 9.79 -0.51
CA LYS A 235 -25.81 10.24 -1.91
C LYS A 235 -27.18 10.24 -2.63
N PHE A 236 -28.17 9.52 -2.09
CA PHE A 236 -29.50 9.32 -2.67
C PHE A 236 -30.69 9.75 -1.76
N SER A 237 -30.49 10.35 -0.58
CA SER A 237 -31.61 10.77 0.29
C SER A 237 -31.28 11.96 1.21
N PRO A 238 -31.43 13.21 0.73
CA PRO A 238 -31.24 14.41 1.53
C PRO A 238 -32.52 14.72 2.33
N GLY A 239 -32.50 14.49 3.63
CA GLY A 239 -33.62 14.86 4.49
C GLY A 239 -33.46 14.42 5.93
N ASN A 240 -32.62 15.11 6.70
CA ASN A 240 -32.68 15.04 8.15
C ASN A 240 -33.34 16.32 8.70
N PRO A 241 -34.24 16.26 9.69
CA PRO A 241 -34.82 17.47 10.31
C PRO A 241 -33.79 18.30 11.10
N ASP A 242 -32.63 17.75 11.45
CA ASP A 242 -31.56 18.46 12.16
C ASP A 242 -30.69 19.33 11.21
N PRO A 243 -30.73 20.68 11.34
CA PRO A 243 -29.95 21.59 10.49
C PRO A 243 -28.44 21.43 10.63
N LEU A 244 -27.94 21.12 11.83
CA LEU A 244 -26.50 20.94 12.08
C LEU A 244 -26.01 19.66 11.41
N ARG A 245 -26.79 18.59 11.52
CA ARG A 245 -26.50 17.32 10.85
C ARG A 245 -26.47 17.49 9.34
N ASN A 246 -27.44 18.21 8.77
CA ASN A 246 -27.45 18.54 7.34
C ASN A 246 -26.21 19.36 6.95
N ARG A 247 -25.83 20.39 7.71
CA ARG A 247 -24.61 21.19 7.43
C ARG A 247 -23.38 20.30 7.40
N ASN A 248 -23.17 19.48 8.42
CA ASN A 248 -22.03 18.56 8.53
C ASN A 248 -21.99 17.55 7.37
N GLN A 249 -23.14 17.02 6.95
CA GLN A 249 -23.24 16.14 5.79
C GLN A 249 -22.79 16.84 4.50
N HIS A 250 -23.22 18.09 4.26
CA HIS A 250 -22.79 18.86 3.09
C HIS A 250 -21.28 19.12 3.10
N LEU A 251 -20.71 19.44 4.27
CA LEU A 251 -19.25 19.63 4.42
C LEU A 251 -18.48 18.34 4.10
N VAL A 252 -18.93 17.19 4.60
CA VAL A 252 -18.31 15.88 4.31
C VAL A 252 -18.36 15.56 2.80
N CYS A 253 -19.49 15.81 2.15
CA CYS A 253 -19.62 15.65 0.69
C CYS A 253 -18.68 16.59 -0.09
N ALA A 254 -18.53 17.84 0.36
CA ALA A 254 -17.63 18.80 -0.26
C ALA A 254 -16.15 18.36 -0.15
N ILE A 255 -15.72 17.93 1.04
CA ILE A 255 -14.38 17.35 1.28
C ILE A 255 -14.14 16.13 0.38
N HIS A 256 -15.09 15.20 0.35
CA HIS A 256 -15.00 14.00 -0.49
C HIS A 256 -14.77 14.36 -1.96
N ASN A 257 -15.56 15.29 -2.50
CA ASN A 257 -15.43 15.71 -3.90
C ASN A 257 -14.08 16.37 -4.21
N LYS A 258 -13.51 17.12 -3.27
CA LYS A 258 -12.19 17.74 -3.43
C LYS A 258 -11.07 16.70 -3.43
N ILE A 259 -11.07 15.78 -2.45
CA ILE A 259 -10.05 14.73 -2.34
C ILE A 259 -10.11 13.75 -3.52
N LYS A 260 -11.33 13.40 -3.97
CA LYS A 260 -11.54 12.50 -5.11
C LYS A 260 -11.04 13.08 -6.43
N ASN A 261 -11.00 14.41 -6.57
CA ASN A 261 -10.57 15.10 -7.79
C ASN A 261 -9.39 16.05 -7.47
N PRO A 262 -8.24 15.50 -7.07
CA PRO A 262 -7.19 16.28 -6.42
C PRO A 262 -6.42 17.19 -7.38
N PHE A 263 -6.62 17.06 -8.70
CA PHE A 263 -6.04 17.96 -9.72
C PHE A 263 -7.03 18.98 -10.28
N ASP A 264 -8.25 19.08 -9.74
CA ASP A 264 -9.16 20.16 -10.13
C ASP A 264 -8.66 21.49 -9.55
N LYS A 265 -8.08 22.34 -10.40
CA LYS A 265 -7.53 23.66 -10.03
C LYS A 265 -8.52 24.56 -9.28
N LYS A 266 -9.84 24.36 -9.43
CA LYS A 266 -10.85 25.12 -8.67
C LYS A 266 -10.83 24.80 -7.18
N HIS A 267 -10.35 23.61 -6.83
CA HIS A 267 -10.24 23.11 -5.46
C HIS A 267 -8.85 23.32 -4.86
N LEU A 268 -7.91 23.97 -5.56
CA LEU A 268 -6.52 24.07 -5.12
C LEU A 268 -6.14 25.48 -4.68
N THR A 269 -5.06 25.56 -3.90
CA THR A 269 -4.36 26.81 -3.61
C THR A 269 -3.71 27.38 -4.88
N LYS A 270 -3.28 28.65 -4.83
CA LYS A 270 -2.73 29.34 -6.02
C LYS A 270 -1.46 28.69 -6.57
N ASP A 271 -0.66 28.11 -5.69
CA ASP A 271 0.57 27.37 -6.00
C ASP A 271 0.30 25.91 -6.40
N LEU A 272 -0.96 25.47 -6.38
CA LEU A 272 -1.40 24.11 -6.70
C LEU A 272 -0.87 23.02 -5.76
N GLY A 273 -0.25 23.39 -4.63
CA GLY A 273 0.40 22.45 -3.72
C GLY A 273 -0.52 21.82 -2.67
N LEU A 274 -1.72 22.38 -2.47
CA LEU A 274 -2.68 21.96 -1.45
C LEU A 274 -4.12 21.99 -1.98
N ILE A 275 -4.98 21.13 -1.43
CA ILE A 275 -6.43 21.32 -1.53
C ILE A 275 -6.83 22.53 -0.68
N LYS A 276 -7.54 23.47 -1.32
CA LYS A 276 -8.13 24.64 -0.68
C LYS A 276 -9.44 24.26 0.02
N PHE A 277 -9.34 23.93 1.30
CA PHE A 277 -10.52 23.78 2.16
C PHE A 277 -11.04 25.14 2.66
N THR A 278 -12.34 25.19 2.96
CA THR A 278 -12.95 26.34 3.66
C THR A 278 -12.62 26.27 5.16
N PRO A 279 -12.78 27.36 5.93
CA PRO A 279 -12.59 27.31 7.38
C PRO A 279 -13.42 26.21 8.07
N ASP A 280 -14.68 26.04 7.68
CA ASP A 280 -15.57 25.01 8.21
C ASP A 280 -15.11 23.59 7.85
N GLU A 281 -14.61 23.38 6.63
CA GLU A 281 -14.06 22.09 6.20
C GLU A 281 -12.79 21.75 6.97
N HIS A 282 -11.89 22.72 7.19
CA HIS A 282 -10.69 22.53 8.03
C HIS A 282 -11.07 22.20 9.48
N GLU A 283 -12.09 22.84 10.04
CA GLU A 283 -12.55 22.57 11.41
C GLU A 283 -12.95 21.10 11.59
N ILE A 284 -13.70 20.53 10.64
CA ILE A 284 -14.11 19.12 10.75
C ILE A 284 -12.99 18.15 10.37
N LEU A 285 -12.07 18.50 9.46
CA LEU A 285 -10.89 17.68 9.12
C LEU A 285 -9.97 17.48 10.33
N LYS A 286 -9.84 18.49 11.20
CA LYS A 286 -9.08 18.38 12.46
C LYS A 286 -9.61 17.31 13.41
N LEU A 287 -10.90 16.94 13.34
CA LEU A 287 -11.47 15.84 14.14
C LEU A 287 -10.84 14.48 13.83
N ILE A 288 -10.21 14.36 12.67
CA ILE A 288 -9.47 13.17 12.22
C ILE A 288 -7.98 13.48 11.99
N ALA A 289 -7.49 14.57 12.59
CA ALA A 289 -6.10 15.02 12.58
C ALA A 289 -5.53 15.40 11.19
N ILE A 290 -6.38 15.73 10.22
CA ILE A 290 -5.94 16.28 8.94
C ILE A 290 -5.89 17.80 9.06
N ASP A 291 -4.69 18.36 9.04
CA ASP A 291 -4.50 19.81 8.97
C ASP A 291 -4.57 20.32 7.52
N GLU A 292 -3.82 19.68 6.63
CA GLU A 292 -3.67 20.03 5.22
C GLU A 292 -3.68 18.76 4.34
N TRP A 293 -4.09 18.92 3.07
CA TRP A 293 -4.03 17.86 2.07
C TRP A 293 -3.12 18.25 0.92
N TYR A 294 -1.94 17.63 0.86
CA TYR A 294 -0.88 17.96 -0.09
C TYR A 294 -1.14 17.34 -1.47
N VAL A 295 -0.84 18.12 -2.51
CA VAL A 295 -1.11 17.76 -3.91
C VAL A 295 0.17 17.92 -4.74
N PRO A 296 0.68 16.83 -5.36
CA PRO A 296 1.70 16.91 -6.39
C PRO A 296 1.04 17.22 -7.73
N HIS A 297 0.67 18.48 -7.97
CA HIS A 297 0.00 18.84 -9.22
C HIS A 297 0.98 18.69 -10.40
N PRO A 298 0.59 18.08 -11.54
CA PRO A 298 1.47 17.83 -12.69
C PRO A 298 2.11 19.09 -13.29
N ASP A 299 1.40 20.22 -13.27
CA ASP A 299 1.93 21.52 -13.75
C ASP A 299 3.02 22.13 -12.86
N VAL A 300 3.28 21.56 -11.67
CA VAL A 300 4.33 22.02 -10.75
C VAL A 300 5.56 21.13 -10.94
N GLU A 301 6.62 21.69 -11.52
CA GLU A 301 7.85 20.93 -11.86
C GLU A 301 8.46 20.19 -10.65
N GLY A 302 8.42 20.81 -9.46
CA GLY A 302 8.91 20.20 -8.22
C GLY A 302 8.13 18.96 -7.75
N SER A 303 6.97 18.66 -8.33
CA SER A 303 6.15 17.49 -7.99
C SER A 303 6.65 16.18 -8.60
N LYS A 304 7.65 16.20 -9.50
CA LYS A 304 8.11 14.98 -10.20
C LYS A 304 8.65 13.91 -9.24
N ILE A 305 9.30 14.31 -8.14
CA ILE A 305 9.77 13.39 -7.10
C ILE A 305 8.58 12.65 -6.46
N ALA A 306 7.51 13.38 -6.11
CA ALA A 306 6.30 12.78 -5.56
C ALA A 306 5.61 11.86 -6.57
N HIS A 307 5.61 12.20 -7.86
CA HIS A 307 5.07 11.32 -8.90
C HIS A 307 5.91 10.05 -9.11
N ALA A 308 7.24 10.10 -8.97
CA ALA A 308 8.08 8.91 -8.97
C ALA A 308 7.75 8.00 -7.79
N LEU A 309 7.57 8.58 -6.60
CA LEU A 309 7.13 7.88 -5.39
C LEU A 309 5.75 7.23 -5.57
N ILE A 310 4.75 7.99 -6.02
CA ILE A 310 3.39 7.48 -6.27
C ILE A 310 3.39 6.36 -7.31
N ALA A 311 4.21 6.46 -8.36
CA ALA A 311 4.34 5.40 -9.35
C ALA A 311 4.97 4.12 -8.75
N GLY A 312 5.96 4.27 -7.88
CA GLY A 312 6.55 3.15 -7.14
C GLY A 312 5.57 2.47 -6.20
N ASP A 313 4.89 3.24 -5.34
CA ASP A 313 3.85 2.74 -4.43
C ASP A 313 2.71 2.08 -5.20
N HIS A 314 2.27 2.70 -6.29
CA HIS A 314 1.26 2.15 -7.16
C HIS A 314 1.68 0.78 -7.71
N SER A 315 2.94 0.66 -8.13
CA SER A 315 3.49 -0.59 -8.67
C SER A 315 3.46 -1.70 -7.63
N ILE A 316 3.86 -1.40 -6.39
CA ILE A 316 3.91 -2.40 -5.33
C ILE A 316 2.54 -2.80 -4.82
N ASN A 317 1.59 -1.87 -4.74
CA ASN A 317 0.27 -2.15 -4.21
C ASN A 317 -0.73 -2.69 -5.24
N TYR A 318 -0.68 -2.24 -6.50
CA TYR A 318 -1.83 -2.37 -7.40
C TYR A 318 -1.55 -3.04 -8.74
N ASN A 319 -0.31 -3.36 -9.09
CA ASN A 319 -0.03 -3.99 -10.39
C ASN A 319 1.03 -5.09 -10.37
N ASN A 320 1.35 -5.64 -9.21
CA ASN A 320 2.14 -6.86 -9.09
C ASN A 320 1.39 -7.97 -8.32
N PRO A 321 1.78 -9.26 -8.48
CA PRO A 321 1.13 -10.37 -7.78
C PRO A 321 1.09 -10.26 -6.25
N ASP A 322 2.16 -9.78 -5.60
CA ASP A 322 2.19 -9.63 -4.14
C ASP A 322 1.25 -8.51 -3.63
N GLY A 323 1.08 -7.43 -4.39
CA GLY A 323 0.13 -6.36 -4.14
C GLY A 323 -1.31 -6.86 -4.19
N PHE A 324 -1.64 -7.71 -5.17
CA PHE A 324 -2.95 -8.37 -5.21
C PHE A 324 -3.13 -9.35 -4.06
N ALA A 325 -2.07 -10.08 -3.68
CA ALA A 325 -2.10 -10.94 -2.51
C ALA A 325 -2.38 -10.13 -1.24
N LYS A 326 -1.76 -8.95 -1.08
CA LYS A 326 -2.02 -8.01 0.03
C LYS A 326 -3.47 -7.55 0.03
N ILE A 327 -4.02 -7.15 -1.13
CA ILE A 327 -5.42 -6.72 -1.23
C ILE A 327 -6.39 -7.87 -0.92
N ALA A 328 -6.14 -9.06 -1.49
CA ALA A 328 -6.94 -10.25 -1.20
C ALA A 328 -6.85 -10.70 0.26
N LEU A 329 -5.79 -10.33 0.98
CA LEU A 329 -5.64 -10.63 2.39
C LEU A 329 -6.44 -9.66 3.28
N ILE A 330 -6.43 -8.37 2.95
CA ILE A 330 -7.18 -7.34 3.69
C ILE A 330 -8.65 -7.26 3.31
N ARG A 331 -9.07 -7.96 2.24
CA ARG A 331 -10.46 -8.10 1.83
C ARG A 331 -10.96 -9.53 2.06
N GLY A 332 -12.17 -9.69 2.57
CA GLY A 332 -12.75 -11.01 2.88
C GLY A 332 -12.94 -11.31 4.38
N PRO A 333 -12.93 -12.59 4.81
CA PRO A 333 -13.21 -12.98 6.19
C PRO A 333 -12.22 -12.39 7.20
N ALA A 334 -12.69 -12.07 8.42
CA ALA A 334 -11.87 -11.49 9.50
C ALA A 334 -11.20 -10.14 9.19
N THR A 335 -11.85 -9.29 8.38
CA THR A 335 -11.39 -7.93 8.03
C THR A 335 -12.32 -6.87 8.64
N GLU A 336 -12.20 -5.58 8.32
CA GLU A 336 -13.20 -4.56 8.72
C GLU A 336 -14.42 -4.60 7.79
N SER A 337 -15.60 -4.12 8.23
CA SER A 337 -16.84 -4.26 7.47
C SER A 337 -16.80 -3.67 6.06
N MET A 338 -16.01 -2.60 5.87
CA MET A 338 -15.85 -1.96 4.57
C MET A 338 -14.98 -2.77 3.58
N PHE A 339 -14.36 -3.86 4.04
CA PHE A 339 -13.50 -4.74 3.24
C PHE A 339 -14.07 -6.18 3.11
N GLU A 340 -15.30 -6.42 3.56
CA GLU A 340 -15.96 -7.73 3.49
C GLU A 340 -16.49 -8.02 2.08
N ASP A 341 -15.64 -8.58 1.22
CA ASP A 341 -16.01 -8.99 -0.13
C ASP A 341 -16.75 -10.33 -0.16
N ALA A 342 -17.67 -10.52 -1.10
CA ALA A 342 -18.50 -11.72 -1.14
C ALA A 342 -17.70 -13.00 -1.48
N THR A 343 -16.72 -12.90 -2.36
CA THR A 343 -15.86 -14.00 -2.80
C THR A 343 -14.40 -13.57 -3.01
N ILE A 344 -13.51 -14.55 -3.18
CA ILE A 344 -12.13 -14.29 -3.56
C ILE A 344 -12.02 -13.62 -4.93
N TYR A 345 -12.97 -13.88 -5.84
CA TYR A 345 -13.03 -13.18 -7.13
C TYR A 345 -13.30 -11.69 -6.93
N ASP A 346 -14.27 -11.34 -6.08
CA ASP A 346 -14.56 -9.94 -5.71
C ASP A 346 -13.36 -9.26 -5.04
N SER A 347 -12.57 -10.01 -4.26
CA SER A 347 -11.32 -9.51 -3.67
C SER A 347 -10.27 -9.15 -4.72
N LEU A 348 -10.16 -9.94 -5.79
CA LEU A 348 -9.24 -9.67 -6.91
C LEU A 348 -9.78 -8.57 -7.83
N GLU A 349 -11.10 -8.48 -8.03
CA GLU A 349 -11.73 -7.36 -8.74
C GLU A 349 -11.55 -6.04 -7.97
N SER A 350 -11.64 -6.08 -6.65
CA SER A 350 -11.36 -4.93 -5.80
C SER A 350 -9.91 -4.45 -5.92
N ALA A 351 -8.94 -5.36 -6.06
CA ALA A 351 -7.57 -4.99 -6.40
C ALA A 351 -7.49 -4.22 -7.73
N MET A 352 -8.36 -4.59 -8.68
CA MET A 352 -8.46 -3.91 -9.98
C MET A 352 -9.13 -2.56 -9.95
N ALA A 353 -10.15 -2.41 -9.10
CA ALA A 353 -10.71 -1.11 -8.80
C ALA A 353 -9.66 -0.18 -8.19
N SER A 354 -8.85 -0.66 -7.25
CA SER A 354 -7.75 0.12 -6.65
C SER A 354 -6.66 0.48 -7.67
N PHE A 355 -6.30 -0.42 -8.58
CA PHE A 355 -5.43 -0.13 -9.71
C PHE A 355 -5.98 1.01 -10.55
N ALA A 356 -7.23 0.90 -11.02
CA ALA A 356 -7.84 1.90 -11.90
C ALA A 356 -7.94 3.28 -11.22
N ASP A 357 -8.30 3.31 -9.93
CA ASP A 357 -8.39 4.56 -9.16
C ASP A 357 -7.02 5.23 -9.04
N SER A 358 -5.98 4.48 -8.66
CA SER A 358 -4.63 5.00 -8.52
C SER A 358 -3.98 5.36 -9.87
N PHE A 359 -4.28 4.63 -10.94
CA PHE A 359 -3.76 4.87 -12.30
C PHE A 359 -4.13 6.27 -12.84
N ASN A 360 -5.22 6.86 -12.37
CA ASN A 360 -5.65 8.20 -12.79
C ASN A 360 -4.73 9.32 -12.28
N ILE A 361 -3.94 9.07 -11.24
CA ILE A 361 -3.00 10.04 -10.66
C ILE A 361 -1.61 9.95 -11.27
N LEU A 362 -1.28 8.84 -11.95
CA LEU A 362 0.01 8.67 -12.59
C LEU A 362 0.21 9.65 -13.75
N LEU A 363 1.42 10.19 -13.87
CA LEU A 363 1.82 10.96 -15.04
C LEU A 363 1.82 10.07 -16.30
N PRO A 364 1.46 10.62 -17.48
CA PRO A 364 1.39 9.86 -18.72
C PRO A 364 2.65 9.02 -19.03
N GLU A 365 3.83 9.55 -18.73
CA GLU A 365 5.13 8.94 -19.01
C GLU A 365 5.32 7.61 -18.26
N VAL A 366 4.87 7.54 -17.00
CA VAL A 366 5.04 6.35 -16.13
C VAL A 366 3.86 5.38 -16.20
N LYS A 367 2.76 5.73 -16.88
CA LYS A 367 1.62 4.81 -17.06
C LYS A 367 2.01 3.51 -17.74
N ASN A 368 3.00 3.53 -18.64
CA ASN A 368 3.46 2.29 -19.29
C ASN A 368 4.07 1.30 -18.29
N LEU A 369 4.80 1.78 -17.27
CA LEU A 369 5.32 0.93 -16.19
C LEU A 369 4.17 0.18 -15.50
N ALA A 370 3.09 0.90 -15.18
CA ALA A 370 1.91 0.32 -14.57
C ALA A 370 1.17 -0.68 -15.49
N LEU A 371 1.08 -0.37 -16.79
CA LEU A 371 0.45 -1.24 -17.78
C LEU A 371 1.22 -2.54 -18.01
N VAL A 372 2.56 -2.50 -17.94
CA VAL A 372 3.40 -3.71 -18.01
C VAL A 372 3.20 -4.59 -16.77
N GLY A 373 3.24 -3.98 -15.58
CA GLY A 373 3.00 -4.68 -14.32
C GLY A 373 1.64 -5.38 -14.31
N ILE A 374 0.57 -4.66 -14.67
CA ILE A 374 -0.77 -5.21 -14.57
C ILE A 374 -1.01 -6.39 -15.52
N ARG A 375 -0.46 -6.37 -16.74
CA ARG A 375 -0.58 -7.50 -17.69
C ARG A 375 0.04 -8.76 -17.12
N ARG A 376 1.25 -8.64 -16.55
CA ARG A 376 1.94 -9.74 -15.86
C ARG A 376 1.08 -10.28 -14.72
N THR A 377 0.51 -9.37 -13.91
CA THR A 377 -0.30 -9.73 -12.75
C THR A 377 -1.61 -10.39 -13.13
N GLN A 378 -2.27 -9.96 -14.20
CA GLN A 378 -3.46 -10.62 -14.74
C GLN A 378 -3.15 -12.07 -15.15
N MET A 379 -2.02 -12.32 -15.80
CA MET A 379 -1.60 -13.69 -16.15
C MET A 379 -1.32 -14.54 -14.91
N ALA A 380 -0.68 -13.96 -13.88
CA ALA A 380 -0.50 -14.63 -12.59
C ALA A 380 -1.85 -14.97 -11.94
N VAL A 381 -2.79 -14.04 -11.88
CA VAL A 381 -4.13 -14.25 -11.35
C VAL A 381 -4.86 -15.38 -12.10
N ILE A 382 -4.79 -15.41 -13.43
CA ILE A 382 -5.39 -16.50 -14.22
C ILE A 382 -4.78 -17.85 -13.83
N ARG A 383 -3.44 -17.95 -13.74
CA ARG A 383 -2.76 -19.19 -13.30
C ARG A 383 -3.22 -19.62 -11.90
N VAL A 384 -3.24 -18.70 -10.95
CA VAL A 384 -3.69 -18.97 -9.57
C VAL A 384 -5.12 -19.47 -9.54
N LEU A 385 -6.05 -18.77 -10.21
CA LEU A 385 -7.46 -19.17 -10.24
C LEU A 385 -7.67 -20.53 -10.90
N ARG A 386 -6.85 -20.90 -11.90
CA ARG A 386 -6.87 -22.25 -12.49
C ARG A 386 -6.37 -23.32 -11.53
N ILE A 387 -5.26 -23.08 -10.83
CA ILE A 387 -4.77 -24.01 -9.80
C ILE A 387 -5.82 -24.17 -8.70
N MET A 388 -6.39 -23.06 -8.19
CA MET A 388 -7.45 -23.08 -7.18
C MET A 388 -8.70 -23.81 -7.67
N THR A 389 -9.08 -23.62 -8.94
CA THR A 389 -10.21 -24.36 -9.55
C THR A 389 -9.96 -25.86 -9.50
N GLU A 390 -8.76 -26.32 -9.85
CA GLU A 390 -8.45 -27.75 -9.81
C GLU A 390 -8.34 -28.29 -8.38
N LEU A 391 -7.82 -27.47 -7.44
CA LEU A 391 -7.76 -27.78 -6.01
C LEU A 391 -9.15 -27.93 -5.38
N LEU A 392 -10.08 -27.06 -5.74
CA LEU A 392 -11.42 -26.95 -5.15
C LEU A 392 -12.50 -27.68 -5.97
N SER A 393 -12.20 -28.09 -7.21
CA SER A 393 -13.04 -29.01 -7.95
C SER A 393 -13.01 -30.36 -7.25
N GLY A 394 -14.18 -30.83 -6.79
CA GLY A 394 -14.30 -32.10 -6.05
C GLY A 394 -13.68 -33.25 -6.84
N VAL A 395 -12.47 -33.67 -6.46
CA VAL A 395 -11.77 -34.75 -7.13
C VAL A 395 -12.51 -36.04 -6.82
N THR A 396 -13.28 -36.52 -7.79
CA THR A 396 -13.61 -37.95 -7.91
C THR A 396 -13.06 -38.44 -9.24
N VAL A 397 -11.90 -39.10 -9.22
CA VAL A 397 -11.54 -40.11 -10.20
C VAL A 397 -10.90 -41.27 -9.42
N GLY A 398 -11.75 -42.20 -8.98
CA GLY A 398 -11.38 -43.38 -8.20
C GLY A 398 -12.50 -43.78 -7.22
N PRO A 399 -12.66 -45.07 -6.88
CA PRO A 399 -13.64 -45.53 -5.88
C PRO A 399 -13.42 -44.78 -4.55
N ARG A 400 -14.53 -44.45 -3.86
CA ARG A 400 -14.59 -43.61 -2.64
C ARG A 400 -13.70 -44.09 -1.48
N ASP A 401 -13.14 -45.27 -1.56
CA ASP A 401 -12.33 -45.92 -0.52
C ASP A 401 -10.90 -45.36 -0.39
N SER A 402 -10.48 -44.43 -1.25
CA SER A 402 -9.10 -43.88 -1.26
C SER A 402 -8.96 -42.41 -0.85
N LEU A 403 -10.02 -41.77 -0.35
CA LEU A 403 -10.00 -40.37 0.12
C LEU A 403 -9.00 -40.10 1.28
N HIS A 404 -8.58 -41.15 1.99
CA HIS A 404 -7.61 -41.09 3.08
C HIS A 404 -6.13 -41.25 2.65
N LEU A 405 -5.82 -41.38 1.36
CA LEU A 405 -4.47 -41.74 0.91
C LEU A 405 -3.67 -40.62 0.24
N ILE A 406 -4.28 -39.47 -0.12
CA ILE A 406 -3.58 -38.39 -0.82
C ILE A 406 -3.35 -37.22 0.14
N THR A 407 -2.08 -36.93 0.40
CA THR A 407 -1.62 -35.81 1.22
C THR A 407 -1.97 -34.46 0.60
N GLY A 408 -2.00 -33.39 1.41
CA GLY A 408 -2.20 -32.03 0.92
C GLY A 408 -1.20 -31.62 -0.17
N SER A 409 0.07 -32.03 -0.07
CA SER A 409 1.10 -31.74 -1.08
C SER A 409 0.82 -32.43 -2.42
N GLU A 410 0.47 -33.72 -2.40
CA GLU A 410 0.11 -34.46 -3.62
C GLU A 410 -1.12 -33.86 -4.32
N ARG A 411 -2.08 -33.34 -3.54
CA ARG A 411 -3.24 -32.63 -4.09
C ARG A 411 -2.83 -31.36 -4.85
N VAL A 412 -1.90 -30.58 -4.31
CA VAL A 412 -1.37 -29.39 -4.97
C VAL A 412 -0.67 -29.76 -6.28
N GLU A 413 0.20 -30.76 -6.25
CA GLU A 413 0.90 -31.20 -7.45
C GLU A 413 -0.06 -31.68 -8.55
N LEU A 414 -1.04 -32.50 -8.21
CA LEU A 414 -2.06 -32.98 -9.15
C LEU A 414 -2.90 -31.83 -9.71
N ALA A 415 -3.29 -30.86 -8.87
CA ALA A 415 -4.04 -29.69 -9.32
C ALA A 415 -3.24 -28.83 -10.30
N MET A 416 -1.96 -28.59 -10.00
CA MET A 416 -1.06 -27.86 -10.90
C MET A 416 -0.87 -28.60 -12.23
N GLN A 417 -0.66 -29.92 -12.20
CA GLN A 417 -0.53 -30.73 -13.42
C GLN A 417 -1.80 -30.66 -14.28
N ARG A 418 -2.98 -30.80 -13.68
CA ARG A 418 -4.26 -30.69 -14.39
C ARG A 418 -4.49 -29.29 -14.94
N ALA A 419 -4.17 -28.25 -14.18
CA ALA A 419 -4.30 -26.86 -14.63
C ALA A 419 -3.43 -26.61 -15.88
N ARG A 420 -2.18 -27.11 -15.88
CA ARG A 420 -1.27 -27.05 -17.03
C ARG A 420 -1.78 -27.84 -18.23
N GLN A 421 -2.28 -29.05 -18.01
CA GLN A 421 -2.83 -29.89 -19.09
C GLN A 421 -4.09 -29.29 -19.73
N LYS A 422 -4.98 -28.71 -18.91
CA LYS A 422 -6.25 -28.14 -19.39
C LYS A 422 -6.10 -26.79 -20.06
N GLN A 423 -5.10 -26.00 -19.68
CA GLN A 423 -4.87 -24.68 -20.28
C GLN A 423 -3.38 -24.44 -20.56
N PRO A 424 -2.78 -25.22 -21.50
CA PRO A 424 -1.37 -25.14 -21.81
C PRO A 424 -0.91 -23.70 -22.08
N ASP A 425 -1.65 -22.92 -22.88
CA ASP A 425 -1.24 -21.57 -23.29
C ASP A 425 -0.94 -20.61 -22.12
N VAL A 426 -1.66 -20.73 -21.00
CA VAL A 426 -1.47 -19.87 -19.81
C VAL A 426 -0.22 -20.28 -19.01
N PHE A 427 0.23 -21.52 -19.16
CA PHE A 427 1.36 -22.10 -18.45
C PHE A 427 2.58 -22.39 -19.37
N HIS A 428 2.42 -22.33 -20.70
CA HIS A 428 3.44 -22.58 -21.73
C HIS A 428 3.85 -21.33 -22.50
N SER A 429 3.12 -20.21 -22.41
CA SER A 429 3.60 -18.91 -22.91
C SER A 429 4.77 -18.44 -22.03
N ASP A 430 5.94 -19.02 -22.30
CA ASP A 430 7.23 -18.89 -21.65
C ASP A 430 7.24 -19.20 -20.15
N ALA A 431 8.11 -20.12 -19.74
CA ALA A 431 8.57 -20.18 -18.36
C ALA A 431 9.24 -18.84 -18.06
N ALA A 432 8.42 -17.91 -17.59
CA ALA A 432 8.75 -16.58 -17.16
C ALA A 432 10.12 -16.52 -16.49
N PHE A 433 10.95 -15.55 -16.90
CA PHE A 433 12.28 -15.33 -16.34
C PHE A 433 12.17 -15.42 -14.81
N SER A 434 12.89 -16.40 -14.25
CA SER A 434 12.93 -16.66 -12.81
C SER A 434 14.33 -17.08 -12.41
N SER A 435 14.70 -16.78 -11.18
CA SER A 435 15.97 -17.20 -10.59
C SER A 435 15.81 -18.54 -9.88
N GLU A 436 16.92 -19.19 -9.54
CA GLU A 436 16.92 -20.37 -8.67
C GLU A 436 16.20 -20.09 -7.34
N THR A 437 16.42 -18.89 -6.78
CA THR A 437 15.71 -18.40 -5.60
C THR A 437 14.21 -18.34 -5.82
N GLY A 438 13.76 -17.86 -6.99
CA GLY A 438 12.35 -17.84 -7.36
C GLY A 438 11.69 -19.21 -7.39
N HIS A 439 12.39 -20.21 -7.95
CA HIS A 439 11.92 -21.60 -7.92
C HIS A 439 11.84 -22.16 -6.50
N LYS A 440 12.81 -21.86 -5.62
CA LYS A 440 12.77 -22.25 -4.20
C LYS A 440 11.58 -21.61 -3.48
N TYR A 441 11.31 -20.32 -3.72
CA TYR A 441 10.15 -19.63 -3.16
C TYR A 441 8.84 -20.25 -3.62
N ARG A 442 8.68 -20.51 -4.92
CA ARG A 442 7.49 -21.19 -5.45
C ARG A 442 7.26 -22.53 -4.75
N ASN A 443 8.29 -23.36 -4.65
CA ASN A 443 8.18 -24.68 -4.03
C ASN A 443 7.76 -24.57 -2.55
N ARG A 444 8.36 -23.64 -1.79
CA ARG A 444 7.96 -23.35 -0.40
C ARG A 444 6.49 -22.92 -0.29
N SER A 445 6.03 -22.06 -1.20
CA SER A 445 4.62 -21.66 -1.24
C SER A 445 3.70 -22.85 -1.55
N MET A 446 4.10 -23.75 -2.45
CA MET A 446 3.32 -24.97 -2.72
C MET A 446 3.28 -25.91 -1.51
N GLU A 447 4.39 -26.09 -0.80
CA GLU A 447 4.46 -26.85 0.46
C GLU A 447 3.54 -26.24 1.53
N ARG A 448 3.51 -24.90 1.62
CA ARG A 448 2.62 -24.20 2.55
C ARG A 448 1.15 -24.40 2.20
N VAL A 449 0.78 -24.30 0.92
CA VAL A 449 -0.58 -24.60 0.45
C VAL A 449 -0.95 -26.06 0.76
N GLY A 450 -0.03 -27.00 0.51
CA GLY A 450 -0.23 -28.41 0.87
C GLY A 450 -0.44 -28.60 2.37
N SER A 451 0.29 -27.86 3.21
CA SER A 451 0.14 -27.89 4.67
C SER A 451 -1.21 -27.33 5.12
N ILE A 452 -1.67 -26.21 4.55
CA ILE A 452 -3.00 -25.62 4.83
C ILE A 452 -4.11 -26.63 4.53
N LEU A 453 -3.99 -27.34 3.39
CA LEU A 453 -4.92 -28.41 3.05
C LEU A 453 -4.79 -29.56 4.06
N GLN A 454 -3.60 -30.06 4.36
CA GLN A 454 -3.46 -31.18 5.30
C GLN A 454 -4.01 -30.86 6.70
N GLU A 455 -3.76 -29.65 7.22
CA GLU A 455 -4.31 -29.15 8.48
C GLU A 455 -5.86 -29.22 8.45
N TRP A 456 -6.48 -28.71 7.39
CA TRP A 456 -7.93 -28.76 7.23
C TRP A 456 -8.48 -30.19 7.17
N GLN A 457 -7.81 -31.09 6.42
CA GLN A 457 -8.22 -32.49 6.31
C GLN A 457 -8.13 -33.21 7.65
N ASN A 458 -7.09 -32.92 8.44
CA ASN A 458 -6.92 -33.52 9.76
C ASN A 458 -8.00 -33.06 10.75
N GLU A 459 -8.42 -31.80 10.66
CA GLU A 459 -9.42 -31.21 11.56
C GLU A 459 -10.87 -31.59 11.17
N TYR A 460 -11.18 -31.59 9.87
CA TYR A 460 -12.57 -31.72 9.37
C TYR A 460 -12.84 -32.99 8.53
N GLY A 461 -11.81 -33.76 8.19
CA GLY A 461 -11.92 -35.04 7.50
C GLY A 461 -12.16 -34.98 5.97
N ASP A 462 -12.34 -33.81 5.36
CA ASP A 462 -12.66 -33.69 3.92
C ASP A 462 -12.07 -32.43 3.27
N ILE A 463 -11.73 -32.54 1.97
CA ILE A 463 -11.26 -31.47 1.06
C ILE A 463 -11.69 -31.79 -0.38
N PRO A 464 -12.34 -30.85 -1.11
CA PRO A 464 -12.88 -29.58 -0.59
C PRO A 464 -13.98 -29.85 0.44
N PHE A 465 -14.23 -28.90 1.35
CA PHE A 465 -15.37 -28.95 2.26
C PHE A 465 -16.65 -29.26 1.46
N SER A 466 -17.29 -30.41 1.68
CA SER A 466 -18.54 -30.77 1.00
C SER A 466 -19.74 -30.48 1.91
N PRO A 467 -20.39 -29.30 1.80
CA PRO A 467 -21.57 -28.96 2.59
C PRO A 467 -22.82 -29.68 2.07
N ARG A 468 -22.72 -30.93 1.59
CA ARG A 468 -23.90 -31.65 1.13
C ARG A 468 -24.75 -31.96 2.37
N PRO A 469 -25.98 -31.44 2.46
CA PRO A 469 -26.96 -32.04 3.36
C PRO A 469 -27.03 -33.53 2.98
N THR A 470 -27.01 -34.42 3.96
CA THR A 470 -27.20 -35.85 3.74
C THR A 470 -28.43 -36.07 2.83
N GLY A 471 -28.24 -36.56 1.60
CA GLY A 471 -29.32 -36.97 0.70
C GLY A 471 -29.40 -36.30 -0.69
N LEU A 472 -28.61 -35.25 -1.00
CA LEU A 472 -28.61 -34.65 -2.35
C LEU A 472 -27.27 -34.85 -3.08
N VAL A 473 -27.32 -35.64 -4.15
CA VAL A 473 -26.18 -35.93 -5.03
C VAL A 473 -26.27 -35.07 -6.28
N GLU A 474 -25.80 -33.83 -6.23
CA GLU A 474 -25.51 -33.07 -7.45
C GLU A 474 -24.06 -33.30 -7.92
N PRO A 475 -23.80 -33.42 -9.23
CA PRO A 475 -22.44 -33.48 -9.76
C PRO A 475 -21.72 -32.13 -9.59
N GLY A 476 -20.42 -32.15 -9.22
CA GLY A 476 -19.57 -30.96 -9.06
C GLY A 476 -19.12 -30.68 -7.61
N PRO A 477 -18.33 -29.60 -7.38
CA PRO A 477 -17.77 -29.26 -6.07
C PRO A 477 -18.81 -28.82 -5.02
N GLY A 478 -20.07 -28.62 -5.43
CA GLY A 478 -21.07 -27.97 -4.59
C GLY A 478 -20.85 -26.45 -4.47
N ARG A 479 -21.64 -25.82 -3.60
CA ARG A 479 -21.52 -24.40 -3.26
C ARG A 479 -20.43 -24.24 -2.18
N LEU A 480 -19.32 -23.60 -2.51
CA LEU A 480 -18.20 -23.31 -1.63
C LEU A 480 -18.19 -21.81 -1.31
N PRO A 481 -18.58 -21.40 -0.08
CA PRO A 481 -18.59 -19.99 0.31
C PRO A 481 -17.23 -19.34 0.17
N PHE A 482 -17.25 -18.09 -0.25
CA PHE A 482 -16.07 -17.28 -0.59
C PHE A 482 -15.27 -17.77 -1.82
N TRP A 483 -15.57 -18.94 -2.38
CA TRP A 483 -15.06 -19.37 -3.69
C TRP A 483 -16.06 -19.07 -4.80
N ASN A 484 -17.15 -19.84 -4.90
CA ASN A 484 -18.13 -19.73 -5.99
C ASN A 484 -19.52 -19.28 -5.53
N VAL A 485 -19.71 -19.02 -4.23
CA VAL A 485 -20.92 -18.38 -3.68
C VAL A 485 -20.56 -17.34 -2.61
N PRO A 486 -21.39 -16.30 -2.42
CA PRO A 486 -21.15 -15.27 -1.40
C PRO A 486 -20.98 -15.85 0.01
N LEU A 487 -19.98 -15.34 0.74
CA LEU A 487 -19.78 -15.62 2.15
C LEU A 487 -20.82 -14.89 3.00
N LYS A 488 -21.44 -15.60 3.95
CA LYS A 488 -22.23 -14.97 5.01
C LYS A 488 -21.29 -14.51 6.12
N TYR A 489 -21.22 -13.20 6.33
CA TYR A 489 -20.43 -12.61 7.41
C TYR A 489 -21.18 -12.63 8.75
N PRO A 490 -20.45 -12.81 9.88
CA PRO A 490 -21.02 -12.64 11.21
C PRO A 490 -21.49 -11.19 11.40
N LYS A 491 -22.49 -10.98 12.25
CA LYS A 491 -22.85 -9.63 12.68
C LYS A 491 -21.68 -9.00 13.44
N ARG A 492 -21.66 -7.67 13.51
CA ARG A 492 -20.64 -6.94 14.27
C ARG A 492 -21.19 -6.37 15.58
N GLY A 493 -20.34 -6.36 16.58
CA GLY A 493 -20.60 -5.71 17.87
C GLY A 493 -20.40 -4.20 17.81
N ALA A 494 -20.53 -3.54 18.96
CA ALA A 494 -20.50 -2.07 19.05
C ALA A 494 -19.11 -1.49 18.70
N ASN A 495 -18.04 -2.28 18.87
CA ASN A 495 -16.68 -1.87 18.57
C ASN A 495 -16.23 -2.34 17.16
N GLY A 496 -17.14 -2.90 16.37
CA GLY A 496 -16.87 -3.41 15.03
C GLY A 496 -16.26 -4.81 15.00
N GLU A 497 -16.12 -5.48 16.15
CA GLU A 497 -15.68 -6.87 16.26
C GLU A 497 -16.68 -7.85 15.63
N GLN A 498 -16.20 -8.91 15.00
CA GLN A 498 -17.05 -9.95 14.41
C GLN A 498 -17.58 -10.91 15.48
N LEU A 499 -18.91 -11.05 15.54
CA LEU A 499 -19.63 -11.91 16.49
C LEU A 499 -19.89 -13.28 15.85
N ILE A 500 -18.91 -14.18 15.93
CA ILE A 500 -18.92 -15.50 15.26
C ILE A 500 -20.13 -16.36 15.68
N ASP A 501 -20.60 -16.20 16.92
CA ASP A 501 -21.76 -16.87 17.49
C ASP A 501 -23.09 -16.51 16.80
N THR A 502 -23.11 -15.44 16.01
CA THR A 502 -24.28 -15.07 15.19
C THR A 502 -24.45 -15.92 13.92
N LEU A 503 -23.45 -16.75 13.60
CA LEU A 503 -23.50 -17.76 12.55
C LEU A 503 -23.93 -19.11 13.13
N THR A 504 -24.69 -19.89 12.37
CA THR A 504 -24.94 -21.31 12.71
C THR A 504 -23.63 -22.10 12.70
N HIS A 505 -23.57 -23.27 13.36
CA HIS A 505 -22.35 -24.11 13.36
C HIS A 505 -21.86 -24.44 11.92
N HIS A 506 -22.79 -24.68 11.00
CA HIS A 506 -22.48 -24.88 9.59
C HIS A 506 -21.83 -23.64 8.95
N GLU A 507 -22.41 -22.47 9.19
CA GLU A 507 -21.90 -21.18 8.68
C GLU A 507 -20.56 -20.80 9.32
N GLN A 508 -20.32 -21.14 10.58
CA GLN A 508 -19.02 -20.97 11.24
C GLN A 508 -17.94 -21.82 10.55
N THR A 509 -18.26 -23.07 10.21
CA THR A 509 -17.34 -23.96 9.48
C THR A 509 -17.06 -23.42 8.07
N GLN A 510 -18.10 -22.94 7.38
CA GLN A 510 -17.95 -22.27 6.08
C GLN A 510 -17.06 -21.02 6.16
N PHE A 511 -17.24 -20.21 7.21
CA PHE A 511 -16.42 -19.02 7.45
C PHE A 511 -14.96 -19.39 7.73
N ALA A 512 -14.71 -20.45 8.50
CA ALA A 512 -13.38 -20.98 8.72
C ALA A 512 -12.72 -21.48 7.43
N PHE A 513 -13.47 -22.18 6.57
CA PHE A 513 -12.94 -22.63 5.27
C PHE A 513 -12.64 -21.47 4.32
N ALA A 514 -13.48 -20.42 4.33
CA ALA A 514 -13.25 -19.20 3.57
C ALA A 514 -11.90 -18.54 3.91
N MET A 515 -11.50 -18.57 5.19
CA MET A 515 -10.16 -18.10 5.60
C MET A 515 -9.06 -18.92 4.92
N ARG A 516 -9.22 -20.23 4.79
CA ARG A 516 -8.25 -21.11 4.11
C ARG A 516 -8.21 -20.88 2.60
N ILE A 517 -9.36 -20.67 1.95
CA ILE A 517 -9.43 -20.29 0.52
C ILE A 517 -8.62 -19.02 0.28
N ARG A 518 -8.79 -18.01 1.14
CA ARG A 518 -8.02 -16.77 1.09
C ARG A 518 -6.52 -17.02 1.26
N GLU A 519 -6.12 -17.76 2.30
CA GLU A 519 -4.71 -18.09 2.57
C GLU A 519 -4.06 -18.78 1.36
N ILE A 520 -4.74 -19.75 0.75
CA ILE A 520 -4.25 -20.45 -0.45
C ILE A 520 -4.07 -19.47 -1.61
N ALA A 521 -5.06 -18.61 -1.90
CA ALA A 521 -4.97 -17.63 -2.97
C ALA A 521 -3.78 -16.68 -2.79
N VAL A 522 -3.59 -16.18 -1.56
CA VAL A 522 -2.51 -15.28 -1.17
C VAL A 522 -1.14 -15.94 -1.37
N GLU A 523 -0.95 -17.18 -0.91
CA GLU A 523 0.32 -17.90 -1.05
C GLU A 523 0.64 -18.23 -2.51
N LEU A 524 -0.38 -18.59 -3.31
CA LEU A 524 -0.20 -18.83 -4.74
C LEU A 524 0.15 -17.54 -5.50
N LEU A 525 -0.48 -16.40 -5.19
CA LEU A 525 -0.14 -15.10 -5.80
C LEU A 525 1.28 -14.64 -5.44
N ARG A 526 1.69 -14.81 -4.17
CA ARG A 526 3.07 -14.51 -3.73
C ARG A 526 4.11 -15.32 -4.49
N ALA A 527 3.82 -16.58 -4.78
CA ALA A 527 4.71 -17.43 -5.56
C ALA A 527 4.95 -16.88 -6.98
N GLU A 528 3.92 -16.26 -7.58
CA GLU A 528 3.99 -15.68 -8.93
C GLU A 528 4.84 -14.40 -9.01
N GLN A 529 5.16 -13.77 -7.88
CA GLN A 529 6.00 -12.56 -7.82
C GLN A 529 7.42 -12.76 -8.40
N TRP A 530 7.90 -14.01 -8.48
CA TRP A 530 9.23 -14.36 -8.99
C TRP A 530 9.26 -14.69 -10.49
N PHE A 531 8.12 -14.63 -11.17
CA PHE A 531 7.98 -15.05 -12.56
C PHE A 531 7.65 -13.85 -13.44
N TYR A 532 8.60 -13.40 -14.27
CA TYR A 532 8.41 -12.30 -15.24
C TYR A 532 8.18 -12.83 -16.65
N SER A 533 7.08 -12.42 -17.29
CA SER A 533 6.73 -12.77 -18.68
C SER A 533 7.21 -11.74 -19.67
#